data_AF-A0A3S4HIF1-F1
#
_entry.id   AF-A0A3S4HIF1-F1
#
_cell.length_a   1.000
_cell.length_b   1.000
_cell.length_c   1.000
_cell.angle_alpha   90.00
_cell.angle_beta   90.00
_cell.angle_gamma   90.00
#
_symmetry.space_group_name_H-M   'P 1'
#
loop_
_entity.id
_entity.type
_entity.pdbx_description
1 polymer ?
#
loop_
_entity_poly.entity_id
_entity_poly.type
_entity_poly.pdbx_seq_one_letter_code
_entity_poly.pdbx_strand_id
1 'polypeptide(L)'
;MVKITPPPILLNRVGFEQIVEYQKSGNWQKAGEVLAQAARVLKNSGADAIVLATNKMHKVAPQIIETTTIPFLNIIDASNQAILQRKLHKIGLLIQQTDCKLPFFDTALLHIQAAADFLFSGE
;
A
#
# COMPACT_ATOMS: atom_id res chain seq x y z
N MET A 1 16.31 -32.29 7.96
CA MET A 1 15.39 -31.21 8.36
C MET A 1 16.20 -29.91 8.37
N VAL A 2 16.01 -29.03 7.39
CA VAL A 2 16.78 -27.76 7.33
C VAL A 2 16.20 -26.83 8.39
N LYS A 3 17.00 -26.48 9.40
CA LYS A 3 16.65 -25.46 10.40
C LYS A 3 16.71 -24.10 9.69
N ILE A 4 15.57 -23.56 9.32
CA ILE A 4 15.47 -22.21 8.79
C ILE A 4 15.48 -21.26 10.00
N THR A 5 16.59 -20.56 10.23
CA THR A 5 16.63 -19.46 11.19
C THR A 5 16.06 -18.23 10.49
N PRO A 6 15.02 -17.56 11.04
CA PRO A 6 14.49 -16.34 10.45
C PRO A 6 15.58 -15.26 10.43
N PRO A 7 15.56 -14.37 9.42
CA PRO A 7 16.51 -13.26 9.37
C PRO A 7 16.32 -12.35 10.59
N PRO A 8 17.39 -11.69 11.07
CA PRO A 8 17.27 -10.69 12.13
C PRO A 8 16.34 -9.56 11.67
N ILE A 9 15.45 -9.11 12.57
CA ILE A 9 14.48 -8.05 12.29
C ILE A 9 14.80 -6.83 13.16
N LEU A 10 14.96 -5.68 12.52
CA LEU A 10 15.02 -4.38 13.18
C LEU A 10 13.66 -3.70 12.99
N LEU A 11 13.01 -3.33 14.10
CA LEU A 11 11.70 -2.69 14.08
C LEU A 11 11.81 -1.25 14.58
N ASN A 12 11.47 -0.29 13.74
CA ASN A 12 11.29 1.10 14.14
C ASN A 12 9.79 1.43 14.19
N ARG A 13 9.27 1.64 15.40
CA ARG A 13 7.88 1.99 15.63
C ARG A 13 7.73 3.51 15.67
N VAL A 14 7.11 4.06 14.64
CA VAL A 14 6.73 5.48 14.59
C VAL A 14 5.43 5.74 15.35
N GLY A 15 5.26 6.96 15.88
CA GLY A 15 4.04 7.39 16.56
C GLY A 15 2.84 7.36 15.61
N PHE A 16 1.87 6.50 15.89
CA PHE A 16 0.73 6.28 15.00
C PHE A 16 -0.16 7.52 14.91
N GLU A 17 -0.39 8.17 16.05
CA GLU A 17 -1.24 9.35 16.19
C GLU A 17 -0.73 10.50 15.32
N GLN A 18 0.59 10.75 15.35
CA GLN A 18 1.24 11.77 14.53
C GLN A 18 1.08 11.48 13.03
N ILE A 19 1.31 10.23 12.62
CA ILE A 19 1.15 9.81 11.22
C ILE A 19 -0.32 9.96 10.78
N VAL A 20 -1.28 9.63 11.64
CA VAL A 20 -2.73 9.81 11.36
C VAL A 20 -3.09 11.29 11.26
N GLU A 21 -2.54 12.15 12.10
CA GLU A 21 -2.75 13.60 12.02
C GLU A 21 -2.26 14.16 10.68
N TYR A 22 -1.05 13.77 10.25
CA TYR A 22 -0.52 14.16 8.94
C TYR A 22 -1.35 13.60 7.78
N GLN A 23 -1.90 12.39 7.89
CA GLN A 23 -2.82 11.87 6.89
C GLN A 23 -4.11 12.70 6.80
N LYS A 24 -4.75 13.00 7.94
CA LYS A 24 -6.00 13.76 8.01
C LYS A 24 -5.85 15.19 7.50
N SER A 25 -4.72 15.83 7.80
CA SER A 25 -4.39 17.18 7.32
C SER A 25 -3.86 17.21 5.88
N GLY A 26 -3.69 16.05 5.23
CA GLY A 26 -3.12 15.96 3.88
C GLY A 26 -1.63 16.27 3.82
N ASN A 27 -0.94 16.36 4.96
CA ASN A 27 0.48 16.69 5.06
C ASN A 27 1.36 15.46 4.81
N TRP A 28 1.29 14.93 3.58
CA TRP A 28 2.04 13.74 3.16
C TRP A 28 3.56 13.96 3.22
N GLN A 29 4.02 15.20 3.03
CA GLN A 29 5.44 15.55 3.13
C GLN A 29 5.99 15.27 4.53
N LYS A 30 5.33 15.78 5.58
CA LYS A 30 5.77 15.51 6.96
C LYS A 30 5.69 14.02 7.32
N ALA A 31 4.65 13.33 6.86
CA ALA A 31 4.53 11.90 7.12
C ALA A 31 5.65 11.09 6.44
N GLY A 32 6.04 11.47 5.22
CA GLY A 32 7.17 10.87 4.52
C GLY A 32 8.51 11.18 5.19
N GLU A 33 8.73 12.40 5.67
CA GLU A 33 9.93 12.76 6.43
C GLU A 33 10.12 11.89 7.68
N VAL A 34 9.05 11.66 8.45
CA VAL A 34 9.09 10.78 9.64
C VAL A 34 9.49 9.35 9.25
N LEU A 35 8.85 8.79 8.22
CA LEU A 35 9.12 7.41 7.78
C LEU A 35 10.49 7.26 7.12
N ALA A 36 10.94 8.26 6.37
CA ALA A 36 12.25 8.30 5.75
C ALA A 36 13.36 8.37 6.82
N GLN A 37 13.15 9.16 7.87
CA GLN A 37 14.06 9.18 9.01
C GLN A 37 14.10 7.82 9.73
N ALA A 38 12.96 7.15 9.91
CA ALA A 38 12.91 5.80 10.46
C ALA A 38 13.70 4.79 9.61
N ALA A 39 13.59 4.87 8.28
CA ALA A 39 14.34 4.03 7.36
C ALA A 39 15.86 4.28 7.42
N ARG A 40 16.30 5.53 7.55
CA ARG A 40 17.72 5.87 7.78
C ARG A 40 18.25 5.24 9.07
N VAL A 41 17.48 5.33 10.16
CA VAL A 41 17.85 4.71 11.45
C VAL A 41 18.00 3.20 11.29
N LEU A 42 17.07 2.54 10.60
CA LEU A 42 17.14 1.10 10.36
C LEU A 42 18.36 0.72 9.51
N LYS A 43 18.62 1.44 8.41
CA LYS A 43 19.82 1.25 7.59
C LYS A 43 21.10 1.37 8.44
N ASN A 44 21.22 2.44 9.21
CA ASN A 44 22.40 2.69 10.04
C ASN A 44 22.55 1.67 11.19
N SER A 45 21.47 0.97 11.53
CA SER A 45 21.46 -0.10 12.53
C SER A 45 21.77 -1.48 11.93
N GLY A 46 22.06 -1.55 10.62
CA GLY A 46 22.44 -2.79 9.93
C GLY A 46 21.31 -3.48 9.16
N ALA A 47 20.21 -2.79 8.86
CA ALA A 47 19.19 -3.36 7.98
C ALA A 47 19.71 -3.43 6.53
N ASP A 48 19.55 -4.59 5.89
CA ASP A 48 19.90 -4.80 4.48
C ASP A 48 18.75 -4.48 3.51
N ALA A 49 17.53 -4.33 4.03
CA ALA A 49 16.33 -3.95 3.27
C ALA A 49 15.31 -3.26 4.18
N ILE A 50 14.39 -2.49 3.58
CA ILE A 50 13.29 -1.82 4.27
C ILE A 50 11.95 -2.43 3.84
N VAL A 51 11.09 -2.69 4.82
CA VAL A 51 9.67 -3.05 4.62
C VAL A 51 8.82 -2.03 5.36
N LEU A 52 7.77 -1.52 4.70
CA LEU A 52 6.79 -0.65 5.32
C LEU A 52 5.51 -1.42 5.65
N ALA A 53 5.22 -1.62 6.93
CA ALA A 53 4.10 -2.44 7.40
C ALA A 53 2.74 -1.70 7.39
N THR A 54 2.36 -1.09 6.26
CA THR A 54 1.06 -0.40 6.11
C THR A 54 0.74 -0.12 4.64
N ASN A 55 -0.50 -0.39 4.21
CA ASN A 55 -0.89 -0.17 2.80
C ASN A 55 -0.90 1.32 2.45
N LYS A 56 -1.54 2.16 3.27
CA LYS A 56 -1.79 3.57 2.95
C LYS A 56 -0.52 4.41 2.87
N MET A 57 0.48 4.14 3.71
CA MET A 57 1.71 4.95 3.72
C MET A 57 2.66 4.64 2.56
N HIS A 58 2.40 3.62 1.75
CA HIS A 58 3.14 3.45 0.49
C HIS A 58 2.95 4.64 -0.47
N LYS A 59 1.97 5.51 -0.22
CA LYS A 59 1.83 6.82 -0.86
C LYS A 59 3.08 7.71 -0.78
N VAL A 60 3.88 7.57 0.29
CA VAL A 60 5.13 8.33 0.50
C VAL A 60 6.38 7.47 0.32
N ALA A 61 6.25 6.26 -0.23
CA ALA A 61 7.38 5.38 -0.50
C ALA A 61 8.52 6.04 -1.29
N PRO A 62 8.28 6.92 -2.30
CA PRO A 62 9.36 7.62 -2.99
C PRO A 62 10.30 8.38 -2.04
N GLN A 63 9.75 9.07 -1.04
CA GLN A 63 10.54 9.80 -0.05
C GLN A 63 11.39 8.86 0.82
N ILE A 64 10.91 7.64 1.09
CA ILE A 64 11.68 6.65 1.85
C ILE A 64 12.82 6.10 0.98
N ILE A 65 12.52 5.75 -0.28
CA ILE A 65 13.48 5.22 -1.25
C ILE A 65 14.62 6.21 -1.47
N GLU A 66 14.32 7.50 -1.63
CA GLU A 66 15.32 8.54 -1.85
C GLU A 66 16.29 8.74 -0.67
N THR A 67 15.94 8.27 0.53
CA THR A 67 16.77 8.47 1.73
C THR A 67 17.70 7.32 2.07
N THR A 68 17.58 6.18 1.38
CA THR A 68 18.40 5.01 1.66
C THR A 68 18.87 4.36 0.36
N THR A 69 20.00 3.66 0.43
CA THR A 69 20.55 2.91 -0.72
C THR A 69 20.20 1.44 -0.69
N ILE A 70 19.56 0.99 0.40
CA ILE A 70 19.17 -0.41 0.58
C ILE A 70 17.79 -0.65 -0.06
N PRO A 71 17.51 -1.85 -0.58
CA PRO A 71 16.25 -2.15 -1.23
C PRO A 71 15.03 -1.84 -0.37
N PHE A 72 14.02 -1.21 -0.97
CA PHE A 72 12.69 -1.05 -0.38
C PHE A 72 11.75 -2.11 -0.97
N LEU A 73 11.25 -3.00 -0.12
CA LEU A 73 10.33 -4.07 -0.53
C LEU A 73 8.90 -3.53 -0.52
N ASN A 74 8.42 -3.16 -1.70
CA ASN A 74 7.10 -2.56 -1.87
C ASN A 74 5.99 -3.63 -1.87
N ILE A 75 4.96 -3.42 -1.05
CA ILE A 75 3.80 -4.31 -1.00
C ILE A 75 3.08 -4.40 -2.35
N ILE A 76 3.10 -3.33 -3.15
CA ILE A 76 2.45 -3.29 -4.47
C ILE A 76 3.15 -4.26 -5.42
N ASP A 77 4.49 -4.26 -5.43
CA ASP A 77 5.28 -5.14 -6.29
C ASP A 77 5.09 -6.60 -5.88
N ALA A 78 5.13 -6.89 -4.58
CA ALA A 78 4.87 -8.23 -4.05
C ALA A 78 3.45 -8.73 -4.42
N SER A 79 2.45 -7.86 -4.34
CA SER A 79 1.06 -8.17 -4.73
C SER A 79 0.95 -8.43 -6.23
N ASN A 80 1.58 -7.59 -7.06
CA ASN A 80 1.60 -7.74 -8.51
C ASN A 80 2.27 -9.05 -8.94
N GLN A 81 3.39 -9.42 -8.32
CA GLN A 81 4.04 -10.70 -8.57
C GLN A 81 3.11 -11.88 -8.30
N ALA A 82 2.39 -11.88 -7.18
CA ALA A 82 1.44 -12.93 -6.85
C ALA A 82 0.24 -12.99 -7.82
N ILE A 83 -0.24 -11.84 -8.30
CA ILE A 83 -1.31 -11.75 -9.31
C ILE A 83 -0.85 -12.36 -10.64
N LEU A 84 0.34 -11.99 -11.11
CA LEU A 84 0.91 -12.46 -12.37
C LEU A 84 1.22 -13.96 -12.33
N GLN A 85 1.75 -14.47 -11.23
CA GLN A 85 2.00 -15.91 -11.03
C GLN A 85 0.72 -16.74 -11.15
N ARG A 86 -0.42 -16.16 -10.76
CA ARG A 86 -1.75 -16.80 -10.87
C ARG A 86 -2.44 -16.53 -12.21
N LYS A 87 -1.78 -15.82 -13.14
CA LYS A 87 -2.33 -15.43 -14.46
C LYS A 87 -3.67 -14.68 -14.35
N LEU A 88 -3.83 -13.87 -13.29
CA LEU A 88 -5.00 -13.04 -13.09
C LEU A 88 -4.80 -11.71 -13.80
N HIS A 89 -5.75 -11.32 -14.66
CA HIS A 89 -5.72 -10.05 -15.40
C HIS A 89 -6.72 -9.03 -14.86
N LYS A 90 -7.63 -9.45 -13.96
CA LYS A 90 -8.62 -8.61 -13.30
C LYS A 90 -8.74 -9.04 -11.85
N ILE A 91 -8.65 -8.08 -10.93
CA ILE A 91 -8.74 -8.31 -9.49
C ILE A 91 -9.70 -7.32 -8.85
N GLY A 92 -10.31 -7.71 -7.73
CA GLY A 92 -11.02 -6.79 -6.85
C GLY A 92 -10.03 -6.10 -5.89
N LEU A 93 -10.29 -4.82 -5.57
CA LEU A 93 -9.59 -4.08 -4.54
C LEU A 93 -10.59 -3.63 -3.47
N LEU A 94 -10.31 -3.95 -2.21
CA LEU A 94 -11.13 -3.51 -1.07
C LEU A 94 -10.53 -2.22 -0.52
N ILE A 95 -11.08 -1.10 -0.96
CA ILE A 95 -10.58 0.25 -0.67
C ILE A 95 -11.76 1.24 -0.55
N GLN A 96 -11.50 2.41 0.03
CA GLN A 96 -12.45 3.52 0.07
C GLN A 96 -12.19 4.48 -1.10
N GLN A 97 -13.21 5.24 -1.52
CA GLN A 97 -13.05 6.24 -2.58
C GLN A 97 -11.95 7.26 -2.24
N THR A 98 -11.72 7.53 -0.96
CA THR A 98 -10.67 8.44 -0.48
C THR A 98 -9.25 7.89 -0.68
N ASP A 99 -9.10 6.59 -0.95
CA ASP A 99 -7.81 5.94 -1.18
C ASP A 99 -7.33 6.08 -2.64
N CYS A 100 -8.22 6.34 -3.60
CA CYS A 100 -7.90 6.46 -5.02
C CYS A 100 -8.62 7.64 -5.69
N LYS A 101 -7.92 8.37 -6.56
CA LYS A 101 -8.54 9.47 -7.33
C LYS A 101 -9.47 8.98 -8.44
N LEU A 102 -9.29 7.75 -8.89
CA LEU A 102 -10.19 7.16 -9.88
C LEU A 102 -11.56 6.97 -9.22
N PRO A 103 -12.65 7.44 -9.85
CA PRO A 103 -13.98 7.22 -9.32
C PRO A 103 -14.26 5.72 -9.28
N PHE A 104 -14.78 5.25 -8.15
CA PHE A 104 -15.29 3.90 -8.03
C PHE A 104 -16.66 3.89 -8.67
N PHE A 105 -16.82 2.93 -9.58
CA PHE A 105 -18.12 2.58 -10.05
C PHE A 105 -18.77 1.70 -8.98
N ASP A 106 -19.93 2.12 -8.50
CA ASP A 106 -20.81 1.21 -7.75
C ASP A 106 -21.31 0.16 -8.74
N THR A 107 -20.51 -0.88 -8.93
CA THR A 107 -20.82 -1.94 -9.90
C THR A 107 -22.11 -2.67 -9.53
N ALA A 108 -22.51 -2.70 -8.26
CA ALA A 108 -23.79 -3.26 -7.86
C ALA A 108 -24.95 -2.39 -8.37
N LEU A 109 -24.86 -1.07 -8.17
CA LEU A 109 -25.82 -0.12 -8.74
C LEU A 109 -25.87 -0.21 -10.26
N LEU A 110 -24.71 -0.25 -10.94
CA LEU A 110 -24.64 -0.35 -12.40
C LEU A 110 -25.26 -1.66 -12.92
N HIS A 111 -25.01 -2.79 -12.25
CA HIS A 111 -25.62 -4.07 -12.65
C HIS A 111 -27.12 -4.10 -12.38
N ILE A 112 -27.59 -3.52 -11.27
CA ILE A 112 -29.03 -3.41 -10.97
C ILE A 112 -29.72 -2.52 -12.01
N GLN A 113 -29.11 -1.38 -12.36
CA GLN A 113 -29.65 -0.49 -13.39
C GLN A 113 -29.72 -1.20 -14.74
N ALA A 114 -28.65 -1.88 -15.16
CA ALA A 114 -28.65 -2.64 -16.41
C ALA A 114 -29.68 -3.78 -16.42
N ALA A 115 -29.87 -4.46 -15.29
CA ALA A 115 -30.89 -5.51 -15.15
C ALA A 115 -32.31 -4.93 -15.20
N ALA A 116 -32.56 -3.78 -14.57
CA ALA A 116 -33.83 -3.08 -14.63
C ALA A 116 -34.12 -2.60 -16.06
N ASP A 117 -33.14 -1.96 -16.70
CA ASP A 117 -33.25 -1.48 -18.08
C ASP A 117 -33.59 -2.65 -19.02
N PHE A 118 -32.91 -3.80 -18.89
CA PHE A 118 -33.21 -5.02 -19.63
C PHE A 118 -34.65 -5.53 -19.41
N LEU A 119 -35.11 -5.56 -18.15
CA LEU A 119 -36.47 -5.99 -17.82
C LEU A 119 -37.55 -5.04 -18.36
N PHE A 120 -37.24 -3.75 -18.48
CA PHE A 120 -38.19 -2.71 -18.90
C PHE A 120 -38.04 -2.26 -20.35
N SER A 121 -37.00 -2.69 -21.08
CA SER A 121 -36.79 -2.35 -22.50
C SER A 121 -37.66 -3.14 -23.48
N GLY A 122 -38.37 -4.18 -23.02
CA GLY A 122 -39.42 -4.85 -23.81
C GLY A 122 -38.95 -5.64 -25.02
N GLU A 123 -37.67 -6.00 -25.10
CA GLU A 123 -37.11 -6.98 -26.08
C GLU A 123 -36.89 -8.35 -25.44
#